data_AF-A0A1I0R9N3-F1
#
_entry.id   AF-A0A1I0R9N3-F1
#
_cell.length_a   1.000
_cell.length_b   1.000
_cell.length_c   1.000
_cell.angle_alpha   90.00
_cell.angle_beta   90.00
_cell.angle_gamma   90.00
#
_symmetry.space_group_name_H-M   'P 1'
#
loop_
_entity.id
_entity.type
_entity.pdbx_description
1 polymer ?
#
loop_
_entity_poly.entity_id
_entity_poly.type
_entity_poly.pdbx_seq_one_letter_code
_entity_poly.pdbx_strand_id
1 'polypeptide(L)'
;MKRRLLQLLFMMILGQASAQQMTDLLIHYEADKGSLNRFYTIDVSPERRERLKTFNKDYLQQLSAVNFEGLDAGARVDYVLLRRDLQEQLRVLDEETTEYNQLAPWFPLSDKIYLSEKERRRGEKQDAQALAATFREMALSLQEKSKQLTATGELNIHLLRRGAAIAKGLSEALHSVHTFYNGYDPLYTWWAPAPYKQLDSALKSYEAVWIQKIKTAPGSKDDGSGIVGHPIGRDELIRQLQLEMIPYSPEELIDIANKEFAFCDAEMLKASEEMGFGKDWHKAMEKVKNSYVPAGDQPEAMMKLYNESVSFLKENKLVTLPPLAEETWRMIMMTPERQLVNPFFTGGEEFSISYPTNDMEEADKLMSMRGNNPHFSRATVHHELLAGHALQEFMTNRYKTYRHFETPFWIEGWALYWEMLLWDKKFPQSPEDRIGMLFWRMHRCARIIFSLNYHLGKWTPQQCIDFLVDRVGHERANAIGEVRRSFVGGYSPLYQVAYMIGGLQFMALKRELVDSGKMTYQQYHDAILHENMLPVEMIRSILTDKPIAKDFKTTWRFYKL
;
A
#
# COMPACT_ATOMS: atom_id res chain seq x y z
N MET A 1 18.72 38.72 33.64
CA MET A 1 18.38 38.71 32.21
C MET A 1 19.41 37.94 31.36
N LYS A 2 20.71 38.28 31.38
CA LYS A 2 21.77 37.56 30.62
C LYS A 2 21.88 36.05 30.89
N ARG A 3 21.73 35.60 32.15
CA ARG A 3 21.82 34.18 32.54
C ARG A 3 20.65 33.32 32.01
N ARG A 4 19.43 33.89 31.98
CA ARG A 4 18.25 33.26 31.37
C ARG A 4 18.36 33.22 29.85
N LEU A 5 18.88 34.28 29.23
CA LEU A 5 19.12 34.32 27.78
C LEU A 5 20.15 33.26 27.35
N LEU A 6 21.24 33.09 28.11
CA LEU A 6 22.24 32.04 27.86
C LEU A 6 21.66 30.62 28.02
N GLN A 7 20.80 30.40 29.03
CA GLN A 7 20.14 29.11 29.23
C GLN A 7 19.16 28.77 28.09
N LEU A 8 18.39 29.76 27.62
CA LEU A 8 17.51 29.61 26.46
C LEU A 8 18.29 29.31 25.17
N LEU A 9 19.40 30.02 24.93
CA LEU A 9 20.27 29.79 23.77
C LEU A 9 20.90 28.39 23.81
N PHE A 10 21.36 27.95 24.99
CA PHE A 10 21.97 26.63 25.18
C PHE A 10 20.95 25.48 25.02
N MET A 11 19.73 25.65 25.53
CA MET A 11 18.64 24.69 25.31
C MET A 11 18.24 24.59 23.83
N MET A 12 18.23 25.71 23.10
CA MET A 12 17.93 25.73 21.67
C MET A 12 19.00 25.00 20.84
N ILE A 13 20.28 25.19 21.16
CA ILE A 13 21.41 24.50 20.51
C ILE A 13 21.36 22.99 20.78
N LEU A 14 21.08 22.57 22.02
CA LEU A 14 20.95 21.16 22.38
C LEU A 14 19.76 20.47 21.69
N GLY A 15 18.64 21.18 21.53
CA GLY A 15 17.47 20.67 20.81
C GLY A 15 17.76 20.45 19.32
N GLN A 16 18.42 21.41 18.66
CA GLN A 16 18.83 21.29 17.26
C GLN A 16 19.82 20.14 17.04
N ALA A 17 20.80 19.96 17.94
CA ALA A 17 21.73 18.84 17.86
C ALA A 17 21.05 17.48 18.01
N SER A 18 20.04 17.39 18.89
CA SER A 18 19.29 16.14 19.12
C SER A 18 18.37 15.82 17.93
N ALA A 19 17.75 16.83 17.30
CA ALA A 19 16.94 16.65 16.09
C ALA A 19 17.79 16.22 14.88
N GLN A 20 18.98 16.79 14.73
CA GLN A 20 19.94 16.36 13.70
C GLN A 20 20.37 14.91 13.92
N GLN A 21 20.67 14.52 15.16
CA GLN A 21 21.01 13.13 15.50
C GLN A 21 19.90 12.15 15.08
N MET A 22 18.63 12.52 15.29
CA MET A 22 17.50 11.67 14.86
C MET A 22 17.40 11.56 13.34
N THR A 23 17.62 12.67 12.62
CA THR A 23 17.65 12.68 11.15
C THR A 23 18.77 11.80 10.61
N ASP A 24 19.99 11.93 11.15
CA ASP A 24 21.14 11.12 10.75
C ASP A 24 20.90 9.63 11.00
N LEU A 25 20.25 9.28 12.12
CA LEU A 25 19.90 7.89 12.44
C LEU A 25 18.95 7.28 11.40
N LEU A 26 17.96 8.02 10.92
CA LEU A 26 17.04 7.57 9.87
C LEU A 26 17.75 7.39 8.52
N ILE A 27 18.60 8.36 8.14
CA ILE A 27 19.39 8.29 6.90
C ILE A 27 20.32 7.07 6.92
N HIS A 28 21.04 6.86 8.03
CA HIS A 28 21.93 5.70 8.18
C HIS A 28 21.14 4.38 8.20
N TYR A 29 20.00 4.34 8.89
CA TYR A 29 19.15 3.15 8.92
C TYR A 29 18.76 2.69 7.52
N GLU A 30 18.26 3.60 6.68
CA GLU A 30 17.85 3.23 5.33
C GLU A 30 19.03 2.91 4.40
N ALA A 31 20.14 3.63 4.52
CA ALA A 31 21.36 3.31 3.77
C ALA A 31 21.93 1.92 4.12
N ASP A 32 21.97 1.59 5.42
CA ASP A 32 22.46 0.31 5.92
C ASP A 32 21.50 -0.83 5.58
N LYS A 33 20.19 -0.63 5.79
CA LYS A 33 19.14 -1.58 5.42
C LYS A 33 19.20 -1.88 3.92
N GLY A 34 19.34 -0.85 3.08
CA GLY A 34 19.55 -1.01 1.64
C GLY A 34 20.81 -1.81 1.31
N SER A 35 21.92 -1.57 2.02
CA SER A 35 23.16 -2.32 1.85
C SER A 35 23.01 -3.79 2.24
N LEU A 36 22.30 -4.08 3.34
CA LEU A 36 21.98 -5.43 3.77
C LEU A 36 21.07 -6.14 2.77
N ASN A 37 20.02 -5.48 2.28
CA ASN A 37 19.09 -6.07 1.31
C ASN A 37 19.78 -6.42 -0.02
N ARG A 38 20.74 -5.59 -0.47
CA ARG A 38 21.55 -5.91 -1.67
C ARG A 38 22.59 -7.02 -1.44
N PHE A 39 23.04 -7.22 -0.21
CA PHE A 39 24.03 -8.26 0.11
C PHE A 39 23.38 -9.61 0.43
N TYR A 40 22.29 -9.61 1.18
CA TYR A 40 21.50 -10.79 1.52
C TYR A 40 20.30 -10.88 0.57
N THR A 41 20.56 -11.29 -0.66
CA THR A 41 19.56 -11.29 -1.75
C THR A 41 18.55 -12.43 -1.67
N ILE A 42 18.82 -13.46 -0.86
CA ILE A 42 17.92 -14.61 -0.68
C ILE A 42 16.98 -14.32 0.49
N ASP A 43 15.77 -13.84 0.16
CA ASP A 43 14.82 -13.23 1.11
C ASP A 43 14.51 -14.10 2.33
N VAL A 44 14.31 -15.39 2.10
CA VAL A 44 13.89 -16.37 3.13
C VAL A 44 15.05 -17.19 3.71
N SER A 45 16.30 -16.80 3.45
CA SER A 45 17.46 -17.52 4.02
C SER A 45 17.55 -17.31 5.54
N PRO A 46 17.94 -18.35 6.31
CA PRO A 46 18.13 -18.22 7.76
C PRO A 46 19.15 -17.15 8.15
N GLU A 47 20.26 -17.05 7.40
CA GLU A 47 21.30 -16.05 7.67
C GLU A 47 20.79 -14.61 7.52
N ARG A 48 20.02 -14.33 6.45
CA ARG A 48 19.41 -13.01 6.24
C ARG A 48 18.52 -12.64 7.41
N ARG A 49 17.61 -13.54 7.81
CA ARG A 49 16.70 -13.29 8.93
C ARG A 49 17.46 -12.95 10.20
N GLU A 50 18.44 -13.76 10.59
CA GLU A 50 19.22 -13.49 11.81
C GLU A 50 20.03 -12.21 11.70
N ARG A 51 20.64 -11.90 10.54
CA ARG A 51 21.35 -10.64 10.36
C ARG A 51 20.43 -9.43 10.50
N LEU A 52 19.22 -9.49 9.92
CA LEU A 52 18.23 -8.42 10.03
C LEU A 52 17.66 -8.28 11.45
N LYS A 53 17.54 -9.37 12.21
CA LYS A 53 17.20 -9.28 13.65
C LYS A 53 18.27 -8.53 14.43
N THR A 54 19.54 -8.88 14.23
CA THR A 54 20.66 -8.16 14.87
C THR A 54 20.66 -6.70 14.45
N PHE A 55 20.50 -6.42 13.15
CA PHE A 55 20.44 -5.05 12.63
C PHE A 55 19.35 -4.20 13.31
N ASN A 56 18.12 -4.72 13.39
CA ASN A 56 17.02 -3.99 14.03
C ASN A 56 17.23 -3.80 15.54
N LYS A 57 17.83 -4.79 16.23
CA LYS A 57 18.21 -4.67 17.65
C LYS A 57 19.29 -3.61 17.88
N ASP A 58 20.31 -3.57 17.01
CA ASP A 58 21.39 -2.57 17.07
C ASP A 58 20.83 -1.15 16.90
N TYR A 59 19.91 -0.96 15.95
CA TYR A 59 19.25 0.33 15.74
C TYR A 59 18.29 0.71 16.87
N LEU A 60 17.58 -0.24 17.49
CA LEU A 60 16.81 0.03 18.71
C LEU A 60 17.72 0.48 19.86
N GLN A 61 18.90 -0.13 20.00
CA GLN A 61 19.87 0.29 21.02
C GLN A 61 20.39 1.71 20.74
N GLN A 62 20.76 2.02 19.50
CA GLN A 62 21.18 3.37 19.10
C GLN A 62 20.07 4.40 19.35
N LEU A 63 18.83 4.08 18.94
CA LEU A 63 17.67 4.92 19.17
C LEU A 63 17.44 5.17 20.67
N SER A 64 17.63 4.16 21.53
CA SER A 64 17.47 4.30 22.97
C SER A 64 18.45 5.30 23.62
N ALA A 65 19.59 5.55 22.98
CA ALA A 65 20.59 6.51 23.44
C ALA A 65 20.27 7.97 23.07
N VAL A 66 19.27 8.20 22.21
CA VAL A 66 18.82 9.56 21.85
C VAL A 66 18.11 10.21 23.05
N ASN A 67 18.48 11.46 23.37
CA ASN A 67 17.83 12.23 24.43
C ASN A 67 16.44 12.72 23.99
N PHE A 68 15.44 11.86 24.15
CA PHE A 68 14.06 12.14 23.76
C PHE A 68 13.46 13.40 24.37
N GLU A 69 13.80 13.73 25.63
CA GLU A 69 13.24 14.93 26.27
C GLU A 69 13.75 16.23 25.63
N GLY A 70 14.91 16.18 24.97
CA GLY A 70 15.48 17.29 24.22
C GLY A 70 14.97 17.41 22.78
N LEU A 71 14.18 16.46 22.29
CA LEU A 71 13.67 16.47 20.92
C LEU A 71 12.47 17.42 20.77
N ASP A 72 12.39 18.11 19.63
CA ASP A 72 11.20 18.84 19.20
C ASP A 72 10.07 17.87 18.76
N ALA A 73 8.90 18.41 18.46
CA ALA A 73 7.73 17.59 18.08
C ALA A 73 8.00 16.69 16.86
N GLY A 74 8.71 17.20 15.85
CA GLY A 74 9.06 16.45 14.64
C GLY A 74 9.98 15.27 14.93
N ALA A 75 11.07 15.53 15.64
CA ALA A 75 12.04 14.50 15.97
C ALA A 75 11.48 13.48 16.99
N ARG A 76 10.54 13.87 17.87
CA ARG A 76 9.80 12.92 18.72
C ARG A 76 8.93 11.98 17.90
N VAL A 77 8.25 12.49 16.87
CA VAL A 77 7.50 11.66 15.91
C VAL A 77 8.43 10.67 15.22
N ASP A 78 9.55 11.16 14.70
CA ASP A 78 10.54 10.33 14.01
C ASP A 78 11.09 9.22 14.92
N TYR A 79 11.35 9.54 16.20
CA TYR A 79 11.73 8.55 17.21
C TYR A 79 10.65 7.48 17.41
N VAL A 80 9.40 7.88 17.63
CA VAL A 80 8.29 6.96 17.92
C VAL A 80 8.03 6.03 16.74
N LEU A 81 8.04 6.57 15.51
CA LEU A 81 7.78 5.79 14.30
C LEU A 81 8.94 4.86 13.95
N LEU A 82 10.20 5.31 14.06
CA LEU A 82 11.34 4.41 13.87
C LEU A 82 11.28 3.24 14.86
N ARG A 83 10.99 3.54 16.13
CA ARG A 83 10.87 2.49 17.16
C ARG A 83 9.74 1.50 16.84
N ARG A 84 8.57 2.00 16.41
CA ARG A 84 7.43 1.19 15.98
C ARG A 84 7.84 0.24 14.85
N ASP A 85 8.49 0.75 13.83
CA ASP A 85 8.84 -0.01 12.63
C ASP A 85 9.93 -1.06 12.91
N LEU A 86 10.94 -0.71 13.72
CA LEU A 86 11.97 -1.65 14.17
C LEU A 86 11.34 -2.81 15.00
N GLN A 87 10.38 -2.49 15.87
CA GLN A 87 9.67 -3.49 16.68
C GLN A 87 8.78 -4.40 15.82
N GLU A 88 8.07 -3.84 14.85
CA GLU A 88 7.24 -4.63 13.93
C GLU A 88 8.10 -5.53 13.05
N GLN A 89 9.24 -5.04 12.54
CA GLN A 89 10.17 -5.86 11.75
C GLN A 89 10.73 -7.03 12.56
N LEU A 90 11.09 -6.81 13.84
CA LEU A 90 11.51 -7.91 14.72
C LEU A 90 10.41 -8.94 14.91
N ARG A 91 9.18 -8.49 15.16
CA ARG A 91 8.02 -9.39 15.32
C ARG A 91 7.81 -10.24 14.06
N VAL A 92 7.82 -9.61 12.88
CA VAL A 92 7.69 -10.32 11.60
C VAL A 92 8.81 -11.35 11.45
N LEU A 93 10.07 -10.97 11.67
CA LEU A 93 11.22 -11.87 11.56
C LEU A 93 11.14 -13.06 12.56
N ASP A 94 10.57 -12.86 13.75
CA ASP A 94 10.34 -13.93 14.72
C ASP A 94 9.21 -14.89 14.30
N GLU A 95 8.14 -14.36 13.70
CA GLU A 95 7.09 -15.15 13.05
C GLU A 95 7.67 -15.98 11.90
N GLU A 96 8.49 -15.38 11.03
CA GLU A 96 9.16 -16.10 9.95
C GLU A 96 10.07 -17.22 10.45
N THR A 97 10.81 -17.00 11.55
CA THR A 97 11.62 -18.05 12.18
C THR A 97 10.74 -19.20 12.68
N THR A 98 9.60 -18.88 13.29
CA THR A 98 8.66 -19.88 13.81
C THR A 98 8.07 -20.72 12.68
N GLU A 99 7.66 -20.10 11.58
CA GLU A 99 7.16 -20.78 10.39
C GLU A 99 8.26 -21.62 9.72
N TYR A 100 9.46 -21.07 9.56
CA TYR A 100 10.59 -21.76 8.95
C TYR A 100 10.96 -23.02 9.74
N ASN A 101 11.01 -22.96 11.06
CA ASN A 101 11.35 -24.10 11.91
C ASN A 101 10.32 -25.24 11.78
N GLN A 102 9.03 -24.91 11.63
CA GLN A 102 7.99 -25.90 11.34
C GLN A 102 8.16 -26.53 9.95
N LEU A 103 8.73 -25.78 9.01
CA LEU A 103 8.90 -26.20 7.62
C LEU A 103 10.26 -26.85 7.33
N ALA A 104 11.27 -26.74 8.21
CA ALA A 104 12.60 -27.29 7.99
C ALA A 104 12.62 -28.78 7.57
N PRO A 105 11.76 -29.68 8.12
CA PRO A 105 11.69 -31.07 7.67
C PRO A 105 11.24 -31.27 6.20
N TRP A 106 10.68 -30.24 5.56
CA TRP A 106 10.24 -30.25 4.17
C TRP A 106 11.35 -29.86 3.18
N PHE A 107 12.45 -29.26 3.65
CA PHE A 107 13.54 -28.74 2.82
C PHE A 107 14.88 -29.41 3.17
N PRO A 108 15.03 -30.72 2.94
CA PRO A 108 16.25 -31.44 3.25
C PRO A 108 17.43 -30.87 2.46
N LEU A 109 18.60 -30.80 3.11
CA LEU A 109 19.86 -30.29 2.54
C LEU A 109 19.84 -28.81 2.14
N SER A 110 18.81 -28.03 2.53
CA SER A 110 18.74 -26.59 2.27
C SER A 110 19.97 -25.83 2.77
N ASP A 111 20.48 -26.22 3.95
CA ASP A 111 21.63 -25.58 4.58
C ASP A 111 22.89 -25.66 3.73
N LYS A 112 23.06 -26.74 2.94
CA LYS A 112 24.20 -26.89 2.03
C LYS A 112 24.11 -25.91 0.86
N ILE A 113 22.92 -25.68 0.32
CA ILE A 113 22.70 -24.70 -0.77
C ILE A 113 22.92 -23.28 -0.24
N TYR A 114 22.38 -22.95 0.93
CA TYR A 114 22.60 -21.64 1.55
C TYR A 114 24.05 -21.40 1.93
N LEU A 115 24.78 -22.43 2.40
CA LEU A 115 26.21 -22.32 2.68
C LEU A 115 27.01 -22.06 1.40
N SER A 116 26.74 -22.80 0.32
CA SER A 116 27.40 -22.59 -0.97
C SER A 116 27.14 -21.18 -1.54
N GLU A 117 25.90 -20.68 -1.42
CA GLU A 117 25.55 -19.31 -1.80
C GLU A 117 26.31 -18.26 -0.95
N LYS A 118 26.41 -18.50 0.36
CA LYS A 118 27.15 -17.63 1.28
C LYS A 118 28.63 -17.52 0.93
N GLU A 119 29.27 -18.65 0.70
CA GLU A 119 30.66 -18.74 0.27
C GLU A 119 30.88 -18.03 -1.08
N ARG A 120 29.95 -18.24 -2.02
CA ARG A 120 29.95 -17.58 -3.34
C ARG A 120 29.97 -16.06 -3.24
N ARG A 121 29.24 -15.45 -2.30
CA ARG A 121 29.21 -13.98 -2.14
C ARG A 121 30.59 -13.36 -1.90
N ARG A 122 31.58 -14.15 -1.46
CA ARG A 122 32.98 -13.72 -1.28
C ARG A 122 33.98 -14.49 -2.17
N GLY A 123 33.50 -15.22 -3.17
CA GLY A 123 34.34 -15.89 -4.16
C GLY A 123 35.11 -17.09 -3.62
N GLU A 124 34.67 -17.69 -2.51
CA GLU A 124 35.29 -18.89 -1.94
C GLU A 124 35.27 -20.06 -2.93
N LYS A 125 36.32 -20.88 -2.95
CA LYS A 125 36.38 -22.02 -3.88
C LYS A 125 35.41 -23.12 -3.45
N GLN A 126 34.57 -23.59 -4.37
CA GLN A 126 33.63 -24.68 -4.11
C GLN A 126 34.28 -26.04 -4.37
N ASP A 127 33.94 -27.04 -3.55
CA ASP A 127 34.15 -28.44 -3.92
C ASP A 127 33.06 -28.85 -4.94
N ALA A 128 33.37 -28.64 -6.22
CA ALA A 128 32.47 -28.89 -7.33
C ALA A 128 31.92 -30.32 -7.37
N GLN A 129 32.72 -31.31 -7.00
CA GLN A 129 32.31 -32.71 -7.06
C GLN A 129 31.34 -33.04 -5.92
N ALA A 130 31.67 -32.63 -4.69
CA ALA A 130 30.78 -32.82 -3.53
C ALA A 130 29.49 -32.01 -3.65
N LEU A 131 29.55 -30.80 -4.21
CA LEU A 131 28.40 -29.96 -4.46
C LEU A 131 27.48 -30.57 -5.53
N ALA A 132 28.05 -31.09 -6.62
CA ALA A 132 27.31 -31.84 -7.63
C ALA A 132 26.63 -33.10 -7.07
N ALA A 133 27.27 -33.81 -6.13
CA ALA A 133 26.65 -34.94 -5.43
C ALA A 133 25.47 -34.48 -4.56
N THR A 134 25.65 -33.38 -3.81
CA THR A 134 24.59 -32.75 -3.00
C THR A 134 23.39 -32.35 -3.86
N PHE A 135 23.62 -31.77 -5.05
CA PHE A 135 22.52 -31.40 -5.96
C PHE A 135 21.68 -32.60 -6.38
N ARG A 136 22.32 -33.73 -6.72
CA ARG A 136 21.60 -34.97 -7.08
C ARG A 136 20.81 -35.53 -5.91
N GLU A 137 21.42 -35.60 -4.73
CA GLU A 137 20.78 -36.11 -3.51
C GLU A 137 19.55 -35.27 -3.14
N MET A 138 19.70 -33.94 -3.15
CA MET A 138 18.61 -33.03 -2.88
C MET A 138 17.50 -33.15 -3.92
N ALA A 139 17.83 -33.28 -5.21
CA ALA A 139 16.81 -33.44 -6.26
C ALA A 139 15.95 -34.69 -6.04
N LEU A 140 16.57 -35.82 -5.69
CA LEU A 140 15.86 -37.06 -5.36
C LEU A 140 15.00 -36.89 -4.10
N SER A 141 15.56 -36.27 -3.07
CA SER A 141 14.83 -36.05 -1.82
C SER A 141 13.62 -35.12 -2.02
N LEU A 142 13.73 -34.10 -2.87
CA LEU A 142 12.63 -33.19 -3.18
C LEU A 142 11.52 -33.87 -3.98
N GLN A 143 11.85 -34.83 -4.86
CA GLN A 143 10.83 -35.64 -5.53
C GLN A 143 9.99 -36.45 -4.53
N GLU A 144 10.64 -37.05 -3.52
CA GLU A 144 9.92 -37.77 -2.46
C GLU A 144 9.13 -36.82 -1.55
N LYS A 145 9.69 -35.66 -1.19
CA LYS A 145 8.98 -34.62 -0.44
C LYS A 145 7.79 -34.06 -1.20
N SER A 146 7.87 -33.95 -2.53
CA SER A 146 6.76 -33.52 -3.39
C SER A 146 5.57 -34.49 -3.31
N LYS A 147 5.84 -35.81 -3.37
CA LYS A 147 4.81 -36.85 -3.18
C LYS A 147 4.19 -36.78 -1.78
N GLN A 148 5.03 -36.66 -0.75
CA GLN A 148 4.57 -36.55 0.65
C GLN A 148 3.71 -35.31 0.85
N LEU A 149 4.14 -34.15 0.32
CA LEU A 149 3.40 -32.90 0.42
C LEU A 149 2.04 -33.04 -0.25
N THR A 150 1.98 -33.61 -1.47
CA THR A 150 0.73 -33.84 -2.18
C THR A 150 -0.25 -34.70 -1.37
N ALA A 151 0.24 -35.73 -0.68
CA ALA A 151 -0.56 -36.62 0.17
C ALA A 151 -0.88 -36.05 1.56
N THR A 152 -0.21 -34.97 1.98
CA THR A 152 -0.44 -34.35 3.29
C THR A 152 -1.80 -33.66 3.32
N GLY A 153 -2.46 -33.72 4.48
CA GLY A 153 -3.70 -33.00 4.73
C GLY A 153 -3.57 -31.48 4.63
N GLU A 154 -4.58 -30.78 5.15
CA GLU A 154 -4.60 -29.33 5.15
C GLU A 154 -3.47 -28.75 6.01
N LEU A 155 -2.77 -27.77 5.45
CA LEU A 155 -1.78 -26.97 6.15
C LEU A 155 -2.31 -25.54 6.24
N ASN A 156 -1.92 -24.83 7.30
CA ASN A 156 -2.22 -23.41 7.44
C ASN A 156 -1.68 -22.63 6.22
N ILE A 157 -2.47 -21.69 5.70
CA ILE A 157 -2.14 -20.87 4.53
C ILE A 157 -0.81 -20.11 4.66
N HIS A 158 -0.46 -19.65 5.87
CA HIS A 158 0.80 -18.97 6.16
C HIS A 158 2.00 -19.91 5.98
N LEU A 159 1.90 -21.15 6.47
CA LEU A 159 2.91 -22.18 6.25
C LEU A 159 3.03 -22.57 4.78
N LEU A 160 1.91 -22.63 4.05
CA LEU A 160 1.93 -22.92 2.61
C LEU A 160 2.66 -21.82 1.82
N ARG A 161 2.34 -20.55 2.10
CA ARG A 161 3.02 -19.39 1.49
C ARG A 161 4.50 -19.36 1.83
N ARG A 162 4.85 -19.62 3.10
CA ARG A 162 6.24 -19.71 3.54
C ARG A 162 6.99 -20.85 2.85
N GLY A 163 6.36 -22.02 2.70
CA GLY A 163 6.93 -23.17 1.98
C GLY A 163 7.24 -22.85 0.52
N ALA A 164 6.28 -22.24 -0.20
CA ALA A 164 6.52 -21.77 -1.57
C ALA A 164 7.69 -20.78 -1.64
N ALA A 165 7.75 -19.82 -0.72
CA ALA A 165 8.84 -18.84 -0.68
C ALA A 165 10.21 -19.50 -0.42
N ILE A 166 10.31 -20.48 0.50
CA ILE A 166 11.54 -21.24 0.74
C ILE A 166 11.99 -21.99 -0.51
N ALA A 167 11.07 -22.67 -1.21
CA ALA A 167 11.38 -23.38 -2.44
C ALA A 167 11.94 -22.44 -3.53
N LYS A 168 11.30 -21.27 -3.70
CA LYS A 168 11.75 -20.23 -4.62
C LYS A 168 13.14 -19.70 -4.24
N GLY A 169 13.33 -19.33 -2.98
CA GLY A 169 14.62 -18.81 -2.48
C GLY A 169 15.78 -19.81 -2.62
N LEU A 170 15.51 -21.12 -2.54
CA LEU A 170 16.50 -22.15 -2.84
C LEU A 170 16.86 -22.22 -4.33
N SER A 171 15.88 -22.06 -5.23
CA SER A 171 16.14 -21.97 -6.68
C SER A 171 16.98 -20.73 -7.00
N GLU A 172 16.67 -19.58 -6.38
CA GLU A 172 17.46 -18.35 -6.51
C GLU A 172 18.89 -18.51 -5.98
N ALA A 173 19.06 -19.13 -4.81
CA ALA A 173 20.39 -19.41 -4.24
C ALA A 173 21.21 -20.36 -5.12
N LEU A 174 20.57 -21.41 -5.64
CA LEU A 174 21.19 -22.35 -6.57
C LEU A 174 21.61 -21.67 -7.88
N HIS A 175 20.75 -20.83 -8.44
CA HIS A 175 21.03 -20.06 -9.65
C HIS A 175 22.18 -19.05 -9.44
N SER A 176 22.17 -18.39 -8.28
CA SER A 176 23.20 -17.47 -7.82
C SER A 176 24.59 -18.13 -7.80
N VAL A 177 24.71 -19.34 -7.25
CA VAL A 177 25.94 -20.14 -7.25
C VAL A 177 26.31 -20.57 -8.68
N HIS A 178 25.36 -21.11 -9.42
CA HIS A 178 25.64 -21.67 -10.74
C HIS A 178 26.15 -20.63 -11.74
N THR A 179 25.53 -19.45 -11.80
CA THR A 179 25.93 -18.40 -12.75
C THR A 179 27.30 -17.80 -12.41
N PHE A 180 27.71 -17.84 -11.14
CA PHE A 180 29.01 -17.33 -10.72
C PHE A 180 30.16 -18.26 -11.10
N TYR A 181 30.01 -19.57 -10.96
CA TYR A 181 31.10 -20.53 -11.21
C TYR A 181 31.04 -21.20 -12.59
N ASN A 182 29.87 -21.43 -13.17
CA ASN A 182 29.75 -22.14 -14.45
C ASN A 182 30.36 -21.33 -15.60
N GLY A 183 31.29 -21.94 -16.34
CA GLY A 183 32.06 -21.27 -17.39
C GLY A 183 33.28 -20.50 -16.90
N TYR A 184 33.46 -20.34 -15.58
CA TYR A 184 34.58 -19.61 -14.98
C TYR A 184 35.49 -20.52 -14.13
N ASP A 185 34.92 -21.48 -13.39
CA ASP A 185 35.66 -22.52 -12.67
C ASP A 185 35.62 -23.84 -13.49
N PRO A 186 36.77 -24.38 -13.94
CA PRO A 186 36.81 -25.60 -14.74
C PRO A 186 36.26 -26.85 -14.03
N LEU A 187 36.49 -26.99 -12.72
CA LEU A 187 36.00 -28.15 -11.96
C LEU A 187 34.49 -28.04 -11.75
N TYR A 188 33.98 -26.84 -11.45
CA TYR A 188 32.55 -26.60 -11.39
C TYR A 188 31.87 -26.91 -12.72
N THR A 189 32.40 -26.37 -13.82
CA THR A 189 31.87 -26.55 -15.18
C THR A 189 31.85 -28.03 -15.58
N TRP A 190 32.83 -28.81 -15.11
CA TRP A 190 32.86 -30.26 -15.35
C TRP A 190 31.78 -31.02 -14.56
N TRP A 191 31.62 -30.74 -13.26
CA TRP A 191 30.81 -31.56 -12.37
C TRP A 191 29.35 -31.11 -12.21
N ALA A 192 29.10 -29.79 -12.21
CA ALA A 192 27.88 -29.20 -11.68
C ALA A 192 26.72 -28.95 -12.68
N PRO A 193 26.92 -28.69 -14.00
CA PRO A 193 25.82 -28.24 -14.86
C PRO A 193 24.62 -29.20 -14.97
N ALA A 194 24.87 -30.50 -15.15
CA ALA A 194 23.79 -31.48 -15.24
C ALA A 194 23.05 -31.67 -13.89
N PRO A 195 23.74 -31.87 -12.75
CA PRO A 195 23.10 -31.89 -11.43
C PRO A 195 22.35 -30.60 -11.06
N TYR A 196 22.90 -29.44 -11.42
CA TYR A 196 22.24 -28.14 -11.25
C TYR A 196 20.89 -28.13 -11.99
N LYS A 197 20.88 -28.48 -13.28
CA LYS A 197 19.65 -28.50 -14.09
C LYS A 197 18.60 -29.45 -13.51
N GLN A 198 19.04 -30.59 -12.99
CA GLN A 198 18.17 -31.56 -12.31
C GLN A 198 17.56 -30.97 -11.04
N LEU A 199 18.37 -30.36 -10.17
CA LEU A 199 17.88 -29.77 -8.92
C LEU A 199 17.00 -28.54 -9.16
N ASP A 200 17.36 -27.67 -10.09
CA ASP A 200 16.55 -26.49 -10.46
C ASP A 200 15.16 -26.91 -10.96
N SER A 201 15.10 -27.93 -11.82
CA SER A 201 13.83 -28.50 -12.28
C SER A 201 13.03 -29.13 -11.13
N ALA A 202 13.69 -29.83 -10.20
CA ALA A 202 13.04 -30.41 -9.03
C ALA A 202 12.49 -29.34 -8.08
N LEU A 203 13.25 -28.26 -7.82
CA LEU A 203 12.81 -27.12 -6.99
C LEU A 203 11.61 -26.40 -7.60
N LYS A 204 11.63 -26.11 -8.90
CA LYS A 204 10.48 -25.49 -9.61
C LYS A 204 9.23 -26.37 -9.55
N SER A 205 9.41 -27.68 -9.73
CA SER A 205 8.30 -28.63 -9.61
C SER A 205 7.79 -28.70 -8.17
N TYR A 206 8.68 -28.63 -7.18
CA TYR A 206 8.31 -28.66 -5.77
C TYR A 206 7.59 -27.39 -5.33
N GLU A 207 8.06 -26.21 -5.74
CA GLU A 207 7.39 -24.93 -5.56
C GLU A 207 5.98 -24.95 -6.15
N ALA A 208 5.81 -25.51 -7.35
CA ALA A 208 4.50 -25.63 -8.00
C ALA A 208 3.50 -26.45 -7.16
N VAL A 209 3.96 -27.47 -6.40
CA VAL A 209 3.09 -28.21 -5.48
C VAL A 209 2.65 -27.35 -4.30
N TRP A 210 3.54 -26.55 -3.73
CA TRP A 210 3.17 -25.58 -2.69
C TRP A 210 2.15 -24.56 -3.20
N ILE A 211 2.38 -23.99 -4.39
CA ILE A 211 1.45 -23.05 -5.04
C ILE A 211 0.10 -23.72 -5.32
N GLN A 212 0.10 -24.98 -5.76
CA GLN A 212 -1.14 -25.71 -6.00
C GLN A 212 -1.90 -25.98 -4.70
N LYS A 213 -1.19 -26.28 -3.60
CA LYS A 213 -1.80 -26.36 -2.28
C LYS A 213 -2.35 -25.02 -1.79
N ILE A 214 -1.69 -23.90 -2.06
CA ILE A 214 -2.24 -22.57 -1.76
C ILE A 214 -3.56 -22.36 -2.50
N LYS A 215 -3.62 -22.68 -3.78
CA LYS A 215 -4.83 -22.54 -4.62
C LYS A 215 -5.99 -23.43 -4.18
N THR A 216 -5.68 -24.58 -3.58
CA THR A 216 -6.68 -25.57 -3.14
C THR A 216 -6.91 -25.56 -1.63
N ALA A 217 -6.16 -24.74 -0.88
CA ALA A 217 -6.36 -24.57 0.55
C ALA A 217 -7.74 -23.96 0.78
N PRO A 218 -8.48 -24.42 1.81
CA PRO A 218 -9.77 -23.84 2.13
C PRO A 218 -9.60 -22.34 2.44
N GLY A 219 -10.10 -21.51 1.52
CA GLY A 219 -10.27 -20.07 1.69
C GLY A 219 -11.73 -19.74 2.01
N SER A 220 -12.19 -18.58 1.58
CA SER A 220 -13.63 -18.35 1.46
C SER A 220 -14.27 -19.44 0.57
N LYS A 221 -15.44 -19.95 0.97
CA LYS A 221 -16.19 -20.91 0.14
C LYS A 221 -16.41 -20.32 -1.26
N ASP A 222 -16.22 -21.14 -2.29
CA ASP A 222 -16.62 -20.75 -3.64
C ASP A 222 -18.13 -20.51 -3.65
N ASP A 223 -18.49 -19.27 -3.97
CA ASP A 223 -19.85 -18.76 -3.98
C ASP A 223 -20.32 -18.43 -5.41
N GLY A 224 -19.60 -18.90 -6.43
CA GLY A 224 -19.89 -18.65 -7.83
C GLY A 224 -19.23 -17.39 -8.41
N SER A 225 -18.54 -16.59 -7.58
CA SER A 225 -17.78 -15.41 -8.04
C SER A 225 -16.44 -15.78 -8.70
N GLY A 226 -15.92 -16.99 -8.45
CA GLY A 226 -14.58 -17.41 -8.85
C GLY A 226 -13.45 -16.67 -8.10
N ILE A 227 -13.76 -16.02 -6.98
CA ILE A 227 -12.78 -15.31 -6.13
C ILE A 227 -12.56 -16.12 -4.85
N VAL A 228 -11.36 -16.65 -4.67
CA VAL A 228 -10.95 -17.36 -3.44
C VAL A 228 -9.88 -16.54 -2.74
N GLY A 229 -10.24 -15.93 -1.61
CA GLY A 229 -9.31 -15.22 -0.74
C GLY A 229 -9.26 -15.85 0.66
N HIS A 230 -8.39 -15.31 1.51
CA HIS A 230 -8.20 -15.78 2.89
C HIS A 230 -8.45 -14.62 3.86
N PRO A 231 -9.61 -14.58 4.54
CA PRO A 231 -9.88 -13.64 5.62
C PRO A 231 -8.77 -13.67 6.68
N ILE A 232 -8.31 -12.50 7.14
CA ILE A 232 -7.22 -12.40 8.12
C ILE A 232 -7.71 -12.45 9.57
N GLY A 233 -9.02 -12.33 9.77
CA GLY A 233 -9.63 -12.34 11.09
C GLY A 233 -9.51 -11.00 11.83
N ARG A 234 -10.28 -10.91 12.92
CA ARG A 234 -10.46 -9.68 13.70
C ARG A 234 -9.20 -9.23 14.44
N ASP A 235 -8.45 -10.17 15.01
CA ASP A 235 -7.29 -9.84 15.84
C ASP A 235 -6.16 -9.25 15.01
N GLU A 236 -5.91 -9.79 13.81
CA GLU A 236 -4.93 -9.22 12.89
C GLU A 236 -5.37 -7.86 12.35
N LEU A 237 -6.67 -7.65 12.08
CA LEU A 237 -7.20 -6.33 11.73
C LEU A 237 -6.92 -5.32 12.86
N ILE A 238 -7.18 -5.67 14.11
CA ILE A 238 -6.92 -4.79 15.26
C ILE A 238 -5.43 -4.46 15.38
N ARG A 239 -4.56 -5.46 15.22
CA ARG A 239 -3.11 -5.27 15.28
C ARG A 239 -2.64 -4.31 14.18
N GLN A 240 -3.09 -4.50 12.94
CA GLN A 240 -2.75 -3.59 11.83
C GLN A 240 -3.29 -2.17 12.07
N LEU A 241 -4.51 -2.03 12.60
CA LEU A 241 -5.08 -0.72 12.93
C LEU A 241 -4.26 0.01 14.01
N GLN A 242 -3.76 -0.73 15.01
CA GLN A 242 -2.87 -0.15 16.03
C GLN A 242 -1.53 0.30 15.44
N LEU A 243 -0.95 -0.46 14.51
CA LEU A 243 0.28 -0.10 13.80
C LEU A 243 0.10 1.19 12.97
N GLU A 244 -1.06 1.33 12.33
CA GLU A 244 -1.47 2.51 11.55
C GLU A 244 -1.99 3.67 12.41
N MET A 245 -1.97 3.52 13.74
CA MET A 245 -2.46 4.53 14.69
C MET A 245 -3.93 4.93 14.45
N ILE A 246 -4.77 3.95 14.12
CA ILE A 246 -6.22 4.12 13.95
C ILE A 246 -6.93 3.62 15.21
N PRO A 247 -7.47 4.51 16.06
CA PRO A 247 -8.02 4.13 17.36
C PRO A 247 -9.47 3.65 17.26
N TYR A 248 -9.80 2.81 16.27
CA TYR A 248 -11.15 2.27 16.07
C TYR A 248 -11.09 0.76 15.85
N SER A 249 -12.13 0.06 16.28
CA SER A 249 -12.35 -1.34 15.92
C SER A 249 -12.85 -1.47 14.47
N PRO A 250 -12.70 -2.65 13.84
CA PRO A 250 -13.28 -2.91 12.52
C PRO A 250 -14.78 -2.61 12.46
N GLU A 251 -15.52 -2.92 13.52
CA GLU A 251 -16.96 -2.65 13.59
C GLU A 251 -17.27 -1.15 13.60
N GLU A 252 -16.56 -0.37 14.42
CA GLU A 252 -16.74 1.10 14.44
C GLU A 252 -16.39 1.73 13.09
N LEU A 253 -15.38 1.21 12.37
CA LEU A 253 -15.05 1.69 11.03
C LEU A 253 -16.16 1.39 10.02
N ILE A 254 -16.83 0.24 10.13
CA ILE A 254 -18.04 -0.08 9.34
C ILE A 254 -19.16 0.93 9.67
N ASP A 255 -19.36 1.28 10.93
CA ASP A 255 -20.38 2.25 11.34
C ASP A 255 -20.09 3.65 10.78
N ILE A 256 -18.83 4.10 10.81
CA ILE A 256 -18.38 5.34 10.17
C ILE A 256 -18.69 5.31 8.67
N ALA A 257 -18.33 4.22 8.00
CA ALA A 257 -18.56 4.07 6.57
C ALA A 257 -20.05 4.09 6.22
N ASN A 258 -20.90 3.43 7.01
CA ASN A 258 -22.36 3.47 6.84
C ASN A 258 -22.94 4.87 7.01
N LYS A 259 -22.41 5.67 7.95
CA LYS A 259 -22.85 7.06 8.17
C LYS A 259 -22.46 7.97 7.02
N GLU A 260 -21.24 7.85 6.50
CA GLU A 260 -20.81 8.55 5.30
C GLU A 260 -21.58 8.07 4.05
N PHE A 261 -21.92 6.79 3.96
CA PHE A 261 -22.74 6.23 2.90
C PHE A 261 -24.16 6.83 2.93
N ALA A 262 -24.78 6.94 4.11
CA ALA A 262 -26.10 7.55 4.27
C ALA A 262 -26.13 9.03 3.88
N PHE A 263 -25.04 9.78 4.13
CA PHE A 263 -24.89 11.13 3.58
C PHE A 263 -24.90 11.11 2.05
N CYS A 264 -24.15 10.19 1.43
CA CYS A 264 -24.10 10.08 -0.01
C CYS A 264 -25.46 9.69 -0.61
N ASP A 265 -26.18 8.74 -0.01
CA ASP A 265 -27.54 8.35 -0.41
C ASP A 265 -28.46 9.59 -0.44
N ALA A 266 -28.41 10.42 0.60
CA ALA A 266 -29.25 11.62 0.70
C ALA A 266 -28.89 12.68 -0.37
N GLU A 267 -27.61 12.92 -0.63
CA GLU A 267 -27.16 13.88 -1.65
C GLU A 267 -27.40 13.36 -3.08
N MET A 268 -27.30 12.05 -3.29
CA MET A 268 -27.59 11.41 -4.57
C MET A 268 -29.05 11.60 -4.97
N LEU A 269 -29.97 11.44 -4.01
CA LEU A 269 -31.40 11.70 -4.25
C LEU A 269 -31.67 13.16 -4.62
N LYS A 270 -31.01 14.12 -3.98
CA LYS A 270 -31.15 15.54 -4.34
C LYS A 270 -30.68 15.81 -5.77
N ALA A 271 -29.50 15.29 -6.14
CA ALA A 271 -28.99 15.44 -7.50
C ALA A 271 -29.91 14.79 -8.55
N SER A 272 -30.45 13.60 -8.24
CA SER A 272 -31.43 12.90 -9.07
C SER A 272 -32.74 13.67 -9.24
N GLU A 273 -33.27 14.27 -8.17
CA GLU A 273 -34.46 15.12 -8.21
C GLU A 273 -34.23 16.36 -9.09
N GLU A 274 -33.09 17.03 -8.93
CA GLU A 274 -32.71 18.19 -9.75
C GLU A 274 -32.52 17.86 -11.23
N MET A 275 -32.12 16.62 -11.56
CA MET A 275 -32.04 16.11 -12.94
C MET A 275 -33.40 15.70 -13.53
N GLY A 276 -34.48 15.76 -12.73
CA GLY A 276 -35.83 15.38 -13.18
C GLY A 276 -36.12 13.87 -13.12
N PHE A 277 -35.27 13.07 -12.46
CA PHE A 277 -35.51 11.63 -12.26
C PHE A 277 -36.23 11.31 -10.95
N GLY A 278 -36.57 12.33 -10.14
CA GLY A 278 -37.17 12.12 -8.83
C GLY A 278 -36.24 11.29 -7.94
N LYS A 279 -36.81 10.30 -7.24
CA LYS A 279 -36.05 9.39 -6.37
C LYS A 279 -35.36 8.23 -7.09
N ASP A 280 -35.50 8.14 -8.42
CA ASP A 280 -34.88 7.09 -9.23
C ASP A 280 -33.43 7.45 -9.58
N TRP A 281 -32.57 7.40 -8.55
CA TRP A 281 -31.16 7.77 -8.69
C TRP A 281 -30.40 6.83 -9.64
N HIS A 282 -30.87 5.59 -9.84
CA HIS A 282 -30.29 4.67 -10.82
C HIS A 282 -30.44 5.22 -12.24
N LYS A 283 -31.61 5.78 -12.60
CA LYS A 283 -31.78 6.44 -13.91
C LYS A 283 -30.90 7.68 -14.04
N ALA A 284 -30.75 8.47 -12.98
CA ALA A 284 -29.86 9.63 -12.99
C ALA A 284 -28.39 9.21 -13.18
N MET A 285 -27.94 8.18 -12.45
CA MET A 285 -26.61 7.59 -12.60
C MET A 285 -26.39 7.04 -14.01
N GLU A 286 -27.37 6.34 -14.57
CA GLU A 286 -27.31 5.80 -15.92
C GLU A 286 -27.21 6.90 -16.98
N LYS A 287 -27.91 8.02 -16.79
CA LYS A 287 -27.76 9.21 -17.64
C LYS A 287 -26.33 9.75 -17.59
N VAL A 288 -25.71 9.84 -16.40
CA VAL A 288 -24.32 10.31 -16.24
C VAL A 288 -23.32 9.37 -16.90
N LYS A 289 -23.47 8.04 -16.71
CA LYS A 289 -22.62 7.04 -17.36
C LYS A 289 -22.64 7.15 -18.88
N ASN A 290 -23.77 7.50 -19.48
CA ASN A 290 -23.90 7.69 -20.93
C ASN A 290 -23.43 9.07 -21.43
N SER A 291 -22.87 9.91 -20.56
CA SER A 291 -22.28 11.21 -20.93
C SER A 291 -20.76 11.13 -21.21
N TYR A 292 -20.27 9.97 -21.66
CA TYR A 292 -18.87 9.79 -22.07
C TYR A 292 -18.54 10.58 -23.34
N VAL A 293 -17.25 10.86 -23.55
CA VAL A 293 -16.78 11.54 -24.78
C VAL A 293 -16.53 10.54 -25.91
N PRO A 294 -16.53 10.97 -27.18
CA PRO A 294 -16.15 10.11 -28.29
C PRO A 294 -14.77 9.46 -28.13
N ALA A 295 -14.55 8.33 -28.81
CA ALA A 295 -13.23 7.71 -28.88
C ALA A 295 -12.23 8.69 -29.51
N GLY A 296 -11.11 8.94 -28.82
CA GLY A 296 -10.09 9.92 -29.22
C GLY A 296 -10.09 11.20 -28.40
N ASP A 297 -11.23 11.59 -27.81
CA ASP A 297 -11.39 12.90 -27.17
C ASP A 297 -11.06 12.90 -25.66
N GLN A 298 -10.82 11.72 -25.09
CA GLN A 298 -10.60 11.53 -23.66
C GLN A 298 -9.43 12.37 -23.11
N PRO A 299 -8.22 12.40 -23.71
CA PRO A 299 -7.11 13.19 -23.18
C PRO A 299 -7.41 14.68 -23.10
N GLU A 300 -8.08 15.25 -24.11
CA GLU A 300 -8.46 16.67 -24.12
C GLU A 300 -9.50 16.98 -23.04
N ALA A 301 -10.47 16.08 -22.82
CA ALA A 301 -11.43 16.19 -21.73
C ALA A 301 -10.74 16.18 -20.36
N MET A 302 -9.73 15.34 -20.16
CA MET A 302 -8.98 15.29 -18.90
C MET A 302 -8.14 16.56 -18.68
N MET A 303 -7.52 17.10 -19.73
CA MET A 303 -6.82 18.39 -19.67
C MET A 303 -7.75 19.53 -19.28
N LYS A 304 -8.97 19.55 -19.80
CA LYS A 304 -9.98 20.55 -19.41
C LYS A 304 -10.31 20.46 -17.92
N LEU A 305 -10.59 19.27 -17.42
CA LEU A 305 -10.89 19.05 -15.99
C LEU A 305 -9.70 19.44 -15.08
N TYR A 306 -8.47 19.18 -15.53
CA TYR A 306 -7.25 19.62 -14.84
C TYR A 306 -7.15 21.15 -14.79
N ASN A 307 -7.39 21.85 -15.90
CA ASN A 307 -7.32 23.31 -15.94
C ASN A 307 -8.37 23.95 -15.02
N GLU A 308 -9.58 23.38 -14.98
CA GLU A 308 -10.64 23.80 -14.06
C GLU A 308 -10.25 23.58 -12.59
N SER A 309 -9.63 22.42 -12.27
CA SER A 309 -9.06 22.13 -10.96
C SER A 309 -8.07 23.20 -10.52
N VAL A 310 -7.02 23.39 -11.30
CA VAL A 310 -5.88 24.24 -10.95
C VAL A 310 -6.32 25.69 -10.81
N SER A 311 -7.20 26.15 -11.70
CA SER A 311 -7.80 27.49 -11.61
C SER A 311 -8.54 27.66 -10.29
N PHE A 312 -9.40 26.70 -9.93
CA PHE A 312 -10.15 26.74 -8.68
C PHE A 312 -9.24 26.76 -7.43
N LEU A 313 -8.18 25.93 -7.41
CA LEU A 313 -7.21 25.88 -6.33
C LEU A 313 -6.50 27.24 -6.14
N LYS A 314 -6.08 27.87 -7.25
CA LYS A 314 -5.37 29.16 -7.25
C LYS A 314 -6.27 30.31 -6.85
N GLU A 315 -7.45 30.42 -7.43
CA GLU A 315 -8.42 31.48 -7.14
C GLU A 315 -8.84 31.48 -5.66
N ASN A 316 -8.99 30.29 -5.08
CA ASN A 316 -9.36 30.12 -3.69
C ASN A 316 -8.17 30.10 -2.72
N LYS A 317 -6.93 30.26 -3.21
CA LYS A 317 -5.68 30.22 -2.42
C LYS A 317 -5.63 29.00 -1.50
N LEU A 318 -5.92 27.81 -2.06
CA LEU A 318 -6.04 26.61 -1.25
C LEU A 318 -4.69 25.99 -0.95
N VAL A 319 -3.75 25.97 -1.88
CA VAL A 319 -2.43 25.34 -1.71
C VAL A 319 -1.42 26.05 -2.58
N THR A 320 -0.14 26.02 -2.21
CA THR A 320 0.94 26.49 -3.09
C THR A 320 1.23 25.44 -4.15
N LEU A 321 1.13 25.82 -5.43
CA LEU A 321 1.50 24.98 -6.57
C LEU A 321 2.85 25.45 -7.12
N PRO A 322 3.93 24.67 -6.94
CA PRO A 322 5.21 24.97 -7.55
C PRO A 322 5.08 24.94 -9.09
N PRO A 323 5.61 25.93 -9.84
CA PRO A 323 5.50 25.93 -11.30
C PRO A 323 5.99 24.64 -11.97
N LEU A 324 7.06 24.04 -11.44
CA LEU A 324 7.56 22.75 -11.95
C LEU A 324 6.57 21.60 -11.72
N ALA A 325 5.82 21.58 -10.61
CA ALA A 325 4.82 20.54 -10.39
C ALA A 325 3.68 20.62 -11.42
N GLU A 326 3.35 21.82 -11.88
CA GLU A 326 2.37 22.04 -12.96
C GLU A 326 2.91 21.66 -14.34
N GLU A 327 4.23 21.78 -14.55
CA GLU A 327 4.90 21.53 -15.84
C GLU A 327 5.23 20.06 -16.07
N THR A 328 5.65 19.32 -15.03
CA THR A 328 6.38 18.05 -15.20
C THR A 328 5.52 16.78 -15.14
N TRP A 329 4.20 16.87 -14.98
CA TRP A 329 3.33 15.70 -15.11
C TRP A 329 2.99 15.45 -16.59
N ARG A 330 2.69 14.19 -16.95
CA ARG A 330 2.44 13.78 -18.35
C ARG A 330 1.31 12.77 -18.45
N MET A 331 0.66 12.71 -19.61
CA MET A 331 -0.36 11.70 -19.92
C MET A 331 0.23 10.50 -20.65
N ILE A 332 -0.26 9.31 -20.30
CA ILE A 332 -0.10 8.10 -21.10
C ILE A 332 -1.45 7.41 -21.26
N MET A 333 -1.58 6.54 -22.28
CA MET A 333 -2.73 5.65 -22.43
C MET A 333 -2.40 4.28 -21.81
N MET A 334 -3.29 3.72 -20.99
CA MET A 334 -3.11 2.39 -20.41
C MET A 334 -3.26 1.29 -21.46
N THR A 335 -2.39 0.27 -21.38
CA THR A 335 -2.53 -0.94 -22.22
C THR A 335 -3.79 -1.73 -21.87
N PRO A 336 -4.35 -2.54 -22.79
CA PRO A 336 -5.52 -3.35 -22.52
C PRO A 336 -5.35 -4.25 -21.28
N GLU A 337 -4.17 -4.87 -21.13
CA GLU A 337 -3.87 -5.77 -20.01
C GLU A 337 -3.87 -5.02 -18.68
N ARG A 338 -3.38 -3.78 -18.66
CA ARG A 338 -3.43 -2.93 -17.46
C ARG A 338 -4.86 -2.54 -17.12
N GLN A 339 -5.71 -2.26 -18.11
CA GLN A 339 -7.12 -1.90 -17.90
C GLN A 339 -7.94 -3.04 -17.27
N LEU A 340 -7.56 -4.31 -17.50
CA LEU A 340 -8.20 -5.46 -16.86
C LEU A 340 -8.00 -5.51 -15.33
N VAL A 341 -6.92 -4.89 -14.83
CA VAL A 341 -6.59 -4.87 -13.39
C VAL A 341 -6.90 -3.51 -12.76
N ASN A 342 -6.73 -2.43 -13.53
CA ASN A 342 -7.00 -1.05 -13.13
C ASN A 342 -7.96 -0.42 -14.15
N PRO A 343 -9.28 -0.58 -13.98
CA PRO A 343 -10.27 -0.11 -14.96
C PRO A 343 -10.43 1.42 -15.02
N PHE A 344 -9.81 2.14 -14.09
CA PHE A 344 -9.90 3.59 -13.94
C PHE A 344 -8.52 4.25 -14.05
N PHE A 345 -8.48 5.58 -14.05
CA PHE A 345 -7.21 6.31 -14.08
C PHE A 345 -6.35 6.02 -12.87
N THR A 346 -5.04 6.14 -13.08
CA THR A 346 -4.04 6.23 -12.01
C THR A 346 -3.14 7.41 -12.34
N GLY A 347 -2.58 8.07 -11.33
CA GLY A 347 -1.71 9.22 -11.50
C GLY A 347 -0.56 9.25 -10.50
N GLY A 348 -0.17 10.46 -10.14
CA GLY A 348 1.20 10.81 -9.79
C GLY A 348 1.82 11.65 -10.92
N GLU A 349 3.14 11.59 -11.07
CA GLU A 349 3.85 12.26 -12.18
C GLU A 349 3.37 11.78 -13.58
N GLU A 350 2.83 10.56 -13.67
CA GLU A 350 2.30 9.96 -14.89
C GLU A 350 0.80 9.67 -14.79
N PHE A 351 -0.01 10.50 -15.44
CA PHE A 351 -1.45 10.30 -15.57
C PHE A 351 -1.76 9.23 -16.61
N SER A 352 -2.11 8.04 -16.13
CA SER A 352 -2.49 6.91 -16.96
C SER A 352 -3.99 6.91 -17.25
N ILE A 353 -4.36 7.10 -18.51
CA ILE A 353 -5.76 7.14 -18.97
C ILE A 353 -6.21 5.73 -19.35
N SER A 354 -7.24 5.24 -18.67
CA SER A 354 -8.00 4.04 -19.00
C SER A 354 -9.13 4.41 -19.96
N TYR A 355 -9.02 4.01 -21.22
CA TYR A 355 -10.02 4.26 -22.27
C TYR A 355 -9.91 3.19 -23.38
N PRO A 356 -10.96 2.95 -24.19
CA PRO A 356 -10.96 1.88 -25.19
C PRO A 356 -9.75 1.82 -26.11
N THR A 357 -9.28 0.59 -26.37
CA THR A 357 -8.30 0.30 -27.41
C THR A 357 -8.96 -0.41 -28.60
N ASN A 358 -8.23 -0.54 -29.71
CA ASN A 358 -8.70 -1.25 -30.91
C ASN A 358 -8.98 -2.74 -30.64
N ASP A 359 -8.19 -3.37 -29.76
CA ASP A 359 -8.22 -4.81 -29.48
C ASP A 359 -9.28 -5.23 -28.45
N MET A 360 -10.02 -4.28 -27.88
CA MET A 360 -11.13 -4.57 -26.95
C MET A 360 -12.41 -4.96 -27.70
N GLU A 361 -13.17 -5.88 -27.12
CA GLU A 361 -14.52 -6.21 -27.59
C GLU A 361 -15.48 -5.02 -27.41
N GLU A 362 -16.50 -4.91 -28.27
CA GLU A 362 -17.39 -3.74 -28.31
C GLU A 362 -18.06 -3.45 -26.96
N ALA A 363 -18.48 -4.50 -26.24
CA ALA A 363 -19.06 -4.35 -24.91
C ALA A 363 -18.06 -3.76 -23.91
N ASP A 364 -16.81 -4.21 -23.94
CA ASP A 364 -15.74 -3.74 -23.04
C ASP A 364 -15.35 -2.29 -23.37
N LYS A 365 -15.36 -1.92 -24.66
CA LYS A 365 -15.17 -0.53 -25.10
C LYS A 365 -16.21 0.38 -24.45
N LEU A 366 -17.49 0.05 -24.62
CA LEU A 366 -18.58 0.85 -24.05
C LEU A 366 -18.50 0.92 -22.51
N MET A 367 -18.16 -0.18 -21.85
CA MET A 367 -17.98 -0.21 -20.40
C MET A 367 -16.84 0.72 -19.93
N SER A 368 -15.70 0.70 -20.62
CA SER A 368 -14.56 1.58 -20.31
C SER A 368 -14.93 3.05 -20.48
N MET A 369 -15.64 3.41 -21.57
CA MET A 369 -16.11 4.79 -21.80
C MET A 369 -17.07 5.25 -20.69
N ARG A 370 -18.05 4.41 -20.35
CA ARG A 370 -19.05 4.69 -19.31
C ARG A 370 -18.42 4.87 -17.93
N GLY A 371 -17.46 4.01 -17.57
CA GLY A 371 -16.74 4.07 -16.30
C GLY A 371 -15.79 5.27 -16.16
N ASN A 372 -15.36 5.84 -17.28
CA ASN A 372 -14.39 6.94 -17.34
C ASN A 372 -14.98 8.21 -17.97
N ASN A 373 -16.29 8.44 -17.82
CA ASN A 373 -16.95 9.65 -18.32
C ASN A 373 -16.44 10.93 -17.60
N PRO A 374 -16.59 12.13 -18.19
CA PRO A 374 -16.07 13.38 -17.62
C PRO A 374 -16.56 13.71 -16.20
N HIS A 375 -17.80 13.37 -15.84
CA HIS A 375 -18.33 13.67 -14.51
C HIS A 375 -17.71 12.79 -13.43
N PHE A 376 -17.50 11.50 -13.71
CA PHE A 376 -16.74 10.61 -12.83
C PHE A 376 -15.28 11.06 -12.78
N SER A 377 -14.74 11.45 -13.94
CA SER A 377 -13.35 11.88 -14.09
C SER A 377 -13.04 13.18 -13.37
N ARG A 378 -14.04 14.04 -13.13
CA ARG A 378 -13.85 15.32 -12.43
C ARG A 378 -13.23 15.12 -11.04
N ALA A 379 -13.68 14.11 -10.30
CA ALA A 379 -13.11 13.79 -8.99
C ALA A 379 -11.72 13.15 -9.12
N THR A 380 -11.55 12.20 -10.04
CA THR A 380 -10.30 11.43 -10.18
C THR A 380 -9.17 12.26 -10.75
N VAL A 381 -9.40 13.18 -11.69
CA VAL A 381 -8.35 14.08 -12.19
C VAL A 381 -7.72 14.90 -11.05
N HIS A 382 -8.52 15.35 -10.07
CA HIS A 382 -7.99 16.04 -8.89
C HIS A 382 -7.24 15.10 -7.95
N HIS A 383 -7.81 13.91 -7.72
CA HIS A 383 -7.25 12.86 -6.89
C HIS A 383 -5.85 12.43 -7.37
N GLU A 384 -5.72 12.25 -8.68
CA GLU A 384 -4.53 11.71 -9.32
C GLU A 384 -3.47 12.79 -9.61
N LEU A 385 -3.88 14.05 -9.85
CA LEU A 385 -2.98 15.14 -10.22
C LEU A 385 -2.80 16.17 -9.11
N LEU A 386 -3.08 17.45 -9.41
CA LEU A 386 -2.95 18.55 -8.48
C LEU A 386 -4.34 18.84 -7.88
N ALA A 387 -4.51 18.86 -6.56
CA ALA A 387 -3.52 18.82 -5.48
C ALA A 387 -3.33 17.42 -4.81
N GLY A 388 -3.81 16.36 -5.45
CA GLY A 388 -3.68 14.97 -5.01
C GLY A 388 -2.29 14.36 -5.26
N HIS A 389 -2.24 13.18 -5.87
CA HIS A 389 -1.03 12.35 -5.94
C HIS A 389 0.16 13.02 -6.66
N ALA A 390 -0.04 13.71 -7.79
CA ALA A 390 1.09 14.37 -8.47
C ALA A 390 1.76 15.44 -7.59
N LEU A 391 0.97 16.24 -6.87
CA LEU A 391 1.53 17.24 -5.95
C LEU A 391 2.18 16.54 -4.74
N GLN A 392 1.54 15.51 -4.23
CA GLN A 392 2.02 14.72 -3.11
C GLN A 392 3.40 14.11 -3.40
N GLU A 393 3.57 13.43 -4.54
CA GLU A 393 4.85 12.86 -5.00
C GLU A 393 5.90 13.95 -5.22
N PHE A 394 5.52 15.05 -5.87
CA PHE A 394 6.43 16.17 -6.10
C PHE A 394 6.98 16.74 -4.79
N MET A 395 6.14 16.89 -3.77
CA MET A 395 6.53 17.47 -2.49
C MET A 395 7.29 16.48 -1.59
N THR A 396 6.88 15.22 -1.56
CA THR A 396 7.57 14.17 -0.77
C THR A 396 8.99 13.90 -1.26
N ASN A 397 9.27 14.12 -2.55
CA ASN A 397 10.63 14.08 -3.10
C ASN A 397 11.52 15.28 -2.71
N ARG A 398 10.97 16.32 -2.06
CA ARG A 398 11.68 17.59 -1.75
C ARG A 398 11.82 17.86 -0.27
N TYR A 399 10.88 17.39 0.54
CA TYR A 399 10.82 17.72 1.96
C TYR A 399 10.97 16.48 2.81
N LYS A 400 11.94 16.52 3.74
CA LYS A 400 12.17 15.46 4.74
C LYS A 400 12.24 14.06 4.09
N THR A 401 12.98 13.94 3.00
CA THR A 401 13.14 12.70 2.21
C THR A 401 13.75 11.54 2.99
N TYR A 402 14.27 11.79 4.20
CA TYR A 402 14.73 10.78 5.15
C TYR A 402 13.58 10.05 5.88
N ARG A 403 12.33 10.52 5.76
CA ARG A 403 11.15 9.88 6.38
C ARG A 403 10.59 8.80 5.47
N HIS A 404 10.79 7.55 5.87
CA HIS A 404 10.27 6.37 5.18
C HIS A 404 9.18 5.68 6.03
N PHE A 405 8.14 6.44 6.38
CA PHE A 405 7.02 6.00 7.23
C PHE A 405 5.70 5.91 6.45
N GLU A 406 5.80 5.45 5.20
CA GLU A 406 4.70 5.36 4.23
C GLU A 406 3.48 4.66 4.84
N THR A 407 2.31 5.24 4.61
CA THR A 407 1.03 4.67 5.03
C THR A 407 -0.05 5.03 4.01
N PRO A 408 -0.91 4.07 3.63
CA PRO A 408 -1.99 4.36 2.70
C PRO A 408 -2.97 5.38 3.27
N PHE A 409 -3.07 5.53 4.61
CA PHE A 409 -3.96 6.51 5.24
C PHE A 409 -3.51 7.95 4.97
N TRP A 410 -2.21 8.17 4.76
CA TRP A 410 -1.71 9.46 4.31
C TRP A 410 -1.88 9.60 2.80
N ILE A 411 -1.45 8.60 2.02
CA ILE A 411 -1.43 8.65 0.56
C ILE A 411 -2.84 8.80 -0.01
N GLU A 412 -3.68 7.80 0.22
CA GLU A 412 -5.03 7.74 -0.32
C GLU A 412 -5.97 8.70 0.42
N GLY A 413 -5.71 8.89 1.71
CA GLY A 413 -6.46 9.83 2.54
C GLY A 413 -6.26 11.28 2.13
N TRP A 414 -5.05 11.67 1.73
CA TRP A 414 -4.77 13.03 1.26
C TRP A 414 -5.50 13.34 -0.05
N ALA A 415 -5.46 12.41 -1.00
CA ALA A 415 -6.14 12.56 -2.27
C ALA A 415 -7.67 12.62 -2.08
N LEU A 416 -8.25 11.75 -1.23
CA LEU A 416 -9.68 11.82 -0.92
C LEU A 416 -10.08 13.07 -0.13
N TYR A 417 -9.22 13.56 0.77
CA TYR A 417 -9.46 14.81 1.49
C TYR A 417 -9.74 15.97 0.52
N TRP A 418 -9.02 16.05 -0.60
CA TRP A 418 -9.28 17.04 -1.63
C TRP A 418 -10.64 16.88 -2.28
N GLU A 419 -11.06 15.66 -2.62
CA GLU A 419 -12.41 15.41 -3.15
C GLU A 419 -13.50 15.92 -2.17
N MET A 420 -13.33 15.65 -0.87
CA MET A 420 -14.26 16.09 0.17
C MET A 420 -14.25 17.61 0.35
N LEU A 421 -13.07 18.24 0.35
CA LEU A 421 -12.95 19.69 0.48
C LEU A 421 -13.58 20.41 -0.71
N LEU A 422 -13.34 19.92 -1.92
CA LEU A 422 -13.89 20.52 -3.15
C LEU A 422 -15.42 20.41 -3.19
N TRP A 423 -15.98 19.28 -2.72
CA TRP A 423 -17.41 19.16 -2.49
C TRP A 423 -17.94 20.25 -1.55
N ASP A 424 -17.30 20.41 -0.39
CA ASP A 424 -17.70 21.43 0.60
C ASP A 424 -17.58 22.86 0.04
N LYS A 425 -16.61 23.10 -0.85
CA LYS A 425 -16.40 24.37 -1.53
C LYS A 425 -17.24 24.57 -2.80
N LYS A 426 -18.20 23.69 -3.08
CA LYS A 426 -19.13 23.79 -4.23
C LYS A 426 -18.40 23.75 -5.58
N PHE A 427 -17.39 22.91 -5.68
CA PHE A 427 -16.68 22.66 -6.93
C PHE A 427 -17.53 21.97 -8.02
N PRO A 428 -18.43 21.00 -7.72
CA PRO A 428 -19.39 20.50 -8.70
C PRO A 428 -20.23 21.62 -9.31
N GLN A 429 -20.29 21.69 -10.64
CA GLN A 429 -21.02 22.76 -11.34
C GLN A 429 -22.45 22.36 -11.71
N SER A 430 -22.75 21.06 -11.70
CA SER A 430 -24.04 20.51 -12.10
C SER A 430 -24.46 19.35 -11.19
N PRO A 431 -25.74 18.91 -11.21
CA PRO A 431 -26.13 17.68 -10.55
C PRO A 431 -25.40 16.44 -11.09
N GLU A 432 -25.06 16.39 -12.39
CA GLU A 432 -24.26 15.31 -12.98
C GLU A 432 -22.85 15.23 -12.37
N ASP A 433 -22.17 16.39 -12.21
CA ASP A 433 -20.88 16.45 -11.51
C ASP A 433 -21.00 15.97 -10.06
N ARG A 434 -22.10 16.33 -9.38
CA ARG A 434 -22.36 15.84 -8.02
C ARG A 434 -22.54 14.32 -7.99
N ILE A 435 -23.28 13.75 -8.92
CA ILE A 435 -23.42 12.29 -9.05
C ILE A 435 -22.05 11.63 -9.26
N GLY A 436 -21.19 12.20 -10.11
CA GLY A 436 -19.84 11.68 -10.34
C GLY A 436 -18.95 11.70 -9.11
N MET A 437 -18.95 12.79 -8.35
CA MET A 437 -18.22 12.85 -7.06
C MET A 437 -18.83 11.91 -6.00
N LEU A 438 -20.15 11.79 -5.94
CA LEU A 438 -20.84 10.90 -5.01
C LEU A 438 -20.59 9.43 -5.33
N PHE A 439 -20.56 9.03 -6.61
CA PHE A 439 -20.19 7.69 -7.04
C PHE A 439 -18.85 7.27 -6.41
N TRP A 440 -17.86 8.16 -6.50
CA TRP A 440 -16.54 7.90 -5.95
C TRP A 440 -16.48 7.92 -4.44
N ARG A 441 -17.20 8.82 -3.77
CA ARG A 441 -17.29 8.82 -2.31
C ARG A 441 -18.00 7.56 -1.78
N MET A 442 -19.09 7.16 -2.42
CA MET A 442 -19.81 5.91 -2.11
C MET A 442 -18.93 4.69 -2.32
N HIS A 443 -18.11 4.67 -3.38
CA HIS A 443 -17.11 3.62 -3.60
C HIS A 443 -16.12 3.51 -2.44
N ARG A 444 -15.59 4.63 -1.93
CA ARG A 444 -14.67 4.64 -0.78
C ARG A 444 -15.36 4.22 0.52
N CYS A 445 -16.63 4.56 0.72
CA CYS A 445 -17.44 4.00 1.82
C CYS A 445 -17.61 2.48 1.66
N ALA A 446 -17.95 2.03 0.45
CA ALA A 446 -18.20 0.62 0.16
C ALA A 446 -16.95 -0.24 0.39
N ARG A 447 -15.76 0.27 0.02
CA ARG A 447 -14.46 -0.36 0.28
C ARG A 447 -14.25 -0.73 1.75
N ILE A 448 -14.59 0.16 2.68
CA ILE A 448 -14.53 -0.17 4.11
C ILE A 448 -15.51 -1.30 4.44
N ILE A 449 -16.78 -1.14 4.03
CA ILE A 449 -17.86 -2.05 4.39
C ILE A 449 -17.58 -3.46 3.88
N PHE A 450 -17.29 -3.63 2.59
CA PHE A 450 -17.10 -4.96 2.02
C PHE A 450 -15.78 -5.58 2.49
N SER A 451 -14.69 -4.79 2.57
CA SER A 451 -13.38 -5.31 2.97
C SER A 451 -13.42 -5.85 4.39
N LEU A 452 -13.91 -5.03 5.34
CA LEU A 452 -13.97 -5.44 6.74
C LEU A 452 -14.97 -6.56 6.98
N ASN A 453 -16.15 -6.53 6.35
CA ASN A 453 -17.09 -7.65 6.49
C ASN A 453 -16.53 -8.97 5.92
N TYR A 454 -15.78 -8.92 4.81
CA TYR A 454 -15.10 -10.09 4.26
C TYR A 454 -14.03 -10.63 5.22
N HIS A 455 -13.13 -9.77 5.71
CA HIS A 455 -12.04 -10.20 6.59
C HIS A 455 -12.52 -10.61 8.00
N LEU A 456 -13.72 -10.17 8.42
CA LEU A 456 -14.42 -10.65 9.61
C LEU A 456 -15.23 -11.93 9.37
N GLY A 457 -15.26 -12.47 8.14
CA GLY A 457 -16.00 -13.67 7.78
C GLY A 457 -17.53 -13.49 7.70
N LYS A 458 -18.02 -12.25 7.61
CA LYS A 458 -19.44 -11.92 7.55
C LYS A 458 -20.00 -11.94 6.13
N TRP A 459 -19.20 -11.54 5.14
CA TRP A 459 -19.60 -11.46 3.73
C TRP A 459 -18.81 -12.41 2.85
N THR A 460 -19.45 -12.93 1.80
CA THR A 460 -18.80 -13.67 0.72
C THR A 460 -18.36 -12.71 -0.41
N PRO A 461 -17.39 -13.09 -1.27
CA PRO A 461 -17.00 -12.25 -2.41
C PRO A 461 -18.15 -11.84 -3.32
N GLN A 462 -19.11 -12.74 -3.59
CA GLN A 462 -20.31 -12.45 -4.38
C GLN A 462 -21.17 -11.36 -3.72
N GLN A 463 -21.35 -11.41 -2.40
CA GLN A 463 -22.07 -10.35 -1.68
C GLN A 463 -21.35 -8.99 -1.78
N CYS A 464 -20.01 -8.99 -1.78
CA CYS A 464 -19.23 -7.77 -2.01
C CYS A 464 -19.46 -7.22 -3.44
N ILE A 465 -19.50 -8.09 -4.46
CA ILE A 465 -19.77 -7.72 -5.85
C ILE A 465 -21.16 -7.11 -5.98
N ASP A 466 -22.18 -7.80 -5.48
CA ASP A 466 -23.56 -7.34 -5.58
C ASP A 466 -23.77 -6.02 -4.81
N PHE A 467 -23.11 -5.84 -3.67
CA PHE A 467 -23.15 -4.56 -2.96
C PHE A 467 -22.58 -3.39 -3.79
N LEU A 468 -21.46 -3.59 -4.50
CA LEU A 468 -20.90 -2.56 -5.38
C LEU A 468 -21.81 -2.24 -6.57
N VAL A 469 -22.47 -3.26 -7.14
CA VAL A 469 -23.41 -3.06 -8.24
C VAL A 469 -24.66 -2.33 -7.76
N ASP A 470 -25.31 -2.86 -6.73
CA ASP A 470 -26.65 -2.42 -6.32
C ASP A 470 -26.63 -1.10 -5.55
N ARG A 471 -25.59 -0.85 -4.75
CA ARG A 471 -25.54 0.33 -3.86
C ARG A 471 -24.65 1.44 -4.36
N VAL A 472 -23.64 1.16 -5.19
CA VAL A 472 -22.75 2.19 -5.76
C VAL A 472 -23.06 2.46 -7.23
N GLY A 473 -23.59 1.46 -7.95
CA GLY A 473 -23.86 1.56 -9.38
C GLY A 473 -22.66 1.21 -10.24
N HIS A 474 -21.73 0.39 -9.77
CA HIS A 474 -20.64 -0.13 -10.62
C HIS A 474 -21.18 -1.01 -11.75
N GLU A 475 -20.46 -1.04 -12.88
CA GLU A 475 -20.65 -2.12 -13.85
C GLU A 475 -20.18 -3.44 -13.24
N ARG A 476 -20.88 -4.55 -13.52
CA ARG A 476 -20.61 -5.84 -12.84
C ARG A 476 -19.19 -6.34 -13.03
N ALA A 477 -18.59 -6.18 -14.22
CA ALA A 477 -17.19 -6.60 -14.44
C ALA A 477 -16.21 -5.76 -13.61
N ASN A 478 -16.45 -4.44 -13.49
CA ASN A 478 -15.62 -3.57 -12.65
C ASN A 478 -15.73 -3.95 -11.17
N ALA A 479 -16.95 -4.26 -10.69
CA ALA A 479 -17.16 -4.74 -9.33
C ALA A 479 -16.42 -6.07 -9.04
N ILE A 480 -16.43 -7.01 -9.99
CA ILE A 480 -15.65 -8.27 -9.90
C ILE A 480 -14.15 -7.96 -9.82
N GLY A 481 -13.64 -7.07 -10.68
CA GLY A 481 -12.24 -6.63 -10.68
C GLY A 481 -11.81 -6.03 -9.34
N GLU A 482 -12.61 -5.12 -8.78
CA GLU A 482 -12.35 -4.46 -7.49
C GLU A 482 -12.30 -5.46 -6.33
N VAL A 483 -13.27 -6.38 -6.25
CA VAL A 483 -13.31 -7.41 -5.19
C VAL A 483 -12.14 -8.40 -5.34
N ARG A 484 -11.83 -8.82 -6.57
CA ARG A 484 -10.70 -9.73 -6.84
C ARG A 484 -9.37 -9.09 -6.43
N ARG A 485 -9.14 -7.84 -6.83
CA ARG A 485 -7.93 -7.08 -6.45
C ARG A 485 -7.83 -6.94 -4.94
N SER A 486 -8.95 -6.68 -4.26
CA SER A 486 -8.97 -6.49 -2.81
C SER A 486 -8.60 -7.74 -2.02
N PHE A 487 -9.00 -8.93 -2.48
CA PHE A 487 -8.83 -10.18 -1.70
C PHE A 487 -7.70 -11.09 -2.20
N VAL A 488 -7.30 -10.96 -3.47
CA VAL A 488 -6.30 -11.82 -4.12
C VAL A 488 -5.07 -11.03 -4.59
N GLY A 489 -5.19 -9.71 -4.77
CA GLY A 489 -4.14 -8.85 -5.32
C GLY A 489 -2.97 -8.53 -4.38
N GLY A 490 -2.94 -9.11 -3.18
CA GLY A 490 -1.85 -8.90 -2.20
C GLY A 490 -1.92 -7.59 -1.42
N TYR A 491 -2.98 -6.80 -1.59
CA TYR A 491 -3.20 -5.57 -0.82
C TYR A 491 -3.52 -5.90 0.65
N SER A 492 -3.02 -5.07 1.57
CA SER A 492 -3.49 -5.11 2.95
C SER A 492 -5.00 -4.79 2.98
N PRO A 493 -5.78 -5.46 3.85
CA PRO A 493 -7.18 -5.12 4.09
C PRO A 493 -7.39 -3.64 4.43
N LEU A 494 -6.40 -3.04 5.12
CA LEU A 494 -6.46 -1.63 5.51
C LEU A 494 -6.23 -0.67 4.34
N TYR A 495 -5.66 -1.11 3.22
CA TYR A 495 -5.52 -0.26 2.04
C TYR A 495 -6.90 0.20 1.54
N GLN A 496 -7.90 -0.69 1.56
CA GLN A 496 -9.28 -0.35 1.19
C GLN A 496 -9.94 0.61 2.19
N VAL A 497 -9.54 0.53 3.46
CA VAL A 497 -10.04 1.38 4.55
C VAL A 497 -9.40 2.77 4.53
N ALA A 498 -8.16 2.84 4.09
CA ALA A 498 -7.28 3.99 4.22
C ALA A 498 -7.78 5.25 3.52
N TYR A 499 -8.43 5.12 2.36
CA TYR A 499 -9.01 6.22 1.60
C TYR A 499 -9.92 7.09 2.48
N MET A 500 -11.08 6.56 2.87
CA MET A 500 -12.10 7.29 3.61
C MET A 500 -11.63 7.65 5.01
N ILE A 501 -10.96 6.73 5.70
CA ILE A 501 -10.51 6.99 7.07
C ILE A 501 -9.41 8.06 7.10
N GLY A 502 -8.44 8.00 6.19
CA GLY A 502 -7.41 9.04 6.05
C GLY A 502 -8.00 10.39 5.65
N GLY A 503 -8.93 10.42 4.70
CA GLY A 503 -9.65 11.65 4.32
C GLY A 503 -10.38 12.28 5.51
N LEU A 504 -11.05 11.46 6.34
CA LEU A 504 -11.70 11.92 7.57
C LEU A 504 -10.72 12.43 8.62
N GLN A 505 -9.52 11.84 8.75
CA GLN A 505 -8.46 12.36 9.63
C GLN A 505 -8.03 13.76 9.19
N PHE A 506 -7.78 13.98 7.90
CA PHE A 506 -7.42 15.30 7.37
C PHE A 506 -8.57 16.30 7.47
N MET A 507 -9.83 15.88 7.27
CA MET A 507 -10.99 16.76 7.50
C MET A 507 -11.11 17.16 8.97
N ALA A 508 -10.86 16.25 9.90
CA ALA A 508 -10.86 16.56 11.33
C ALA A 508 -9.71 17.49 11.73
N LEU A 509 -8.51 17.28 11.17
CA LEU A 509 -7.38 18.16 11.41
C LEU A 509 -7.59 19.56 10.81
N LYS A 510 -8.17 19.64 9.61
CA LYS A 510 -8.62 20.90 8.98
C LYS A 510 -9.62 21.64 9.87
N ARG A 511 -10.56 20.95 10.54
CA ARG A 511 -11.46 21.59 11.51
C ARG A 511 -10.71 22.16 12.71
N GLU A 512 -9.71 21.45 13.20
CA GLU A 512 -8.90 21.88 14.35
C GLU A 512 -7.99 23.07 14.05
N LEU A 513 -7.47 23.18 12.83
CA LEU A 513 -6.46 24.18 12.44
C LEU A 513 -7.00 25.30 11.56
N VAL A 514 -7.80 24.97 10.54
CA VAL A 514 -8.32 25.96 9.58
C VAL A 514 -9.64 26.55 10.06
N ASP A 515 -10.63 25.71 10.39
CA ASP A 515 -11.96 26.22 10.79
C ASP A 515 -11.94 26.94 12.14
N SER A 516 -10.94 26.64 12.98
CA SER A 516 -10.70 27.37 14.24
C SER A 516 -9.97 28.70 14.04
N GLY A 517 -9.50 29.00 12.83
CA GLY A 517 -8.76 30.23 12.49
C GLY A 517 -7.28 30.23 12.86
N LYS A 518 -6.68 29.09 13.25
CA LYS A 518 -5.25 29.00 13.57
C LYS A 518 -4.35 29.03 12.33
N MET A 519 -4.85 28.56 11.20
CA MET A 519 -4.15 28.51 9.91
C MET A 519 -5.09 28.88 8.76
N THR A 520 -4.54 29.42 7.68
CA THR A 520 -5.24 29.47 6.39
C THR A 520 -5.21 28.09 5.71
N TYR A 521 -6.05 27.87 4.69
CA TYR A 521 -5.98 26.66 3.87
C TYR A 521 -4.59 26.42 3.29
N GLN A 522 -3.99 27.46 2.68
CA GLN A 522 -2.65 27.38 2.10
C GLN A 522 -1.60 26.97 3.14
N GLN A 523 -1.60 27.61 4.32
CA GLN A 523 -0.67 27.26 5.39
C GLN A 523 -0.85 25.81 5.84
N TYR A 524 -2.09 25.36 6.01
CA TYR A 524 -2.41 24.00 6.42
C TYR A 524 -1.94 22.96 5.40
N HIS A 525 -2.26 23.13 4.13
CA HIS A 525 -1.89 22.16 3.10
C HIS A 525 -0.38 22.15 2.83
N ASP A 526 0.27 23.32 2.76
CA ASP A 526 1.72 23.41 2.57
C ASP A 526 2.46 22.77 3.76
N ALA A 527 1.99 23.00 4.99
CA ALA A 527 2.58 22.40 6.17
C ALA A 527 2.47 20.87 6.16
N ILE A 528 1.33 20.29 5.77
CA ILE A 528 1.19 18.83 5.64
C ILE A 528 2.16 18.28 4.60
N LEU A 529 2.24 18.89 3.42
CA LEU A 529 3.09 18.43 2.32
C LEU A 529 4.60 18.53 2.66
N HIS A 530 4.99 19.43 3.57
CA HIS A 530 6.37 19.54 4.06
C HIS A 530 6.76 18.50 5.12
N GLU A 531 5.80 17.76 5.69
CA GLU A 531 6.08 16.74 6.71
C GLU A 531 6.43 15.37 6.13
N ASN A 532 6.24 15.17 4.81
CA ASN A 532 6.32 13.86 4.16
C ASN A 532 5.30 12.85 4.74
N MET A 533 5.36 11.59 4.28
CA MET A 533 4.37 10.57 4.60
C MET A 533 4.50 10.12 6.05
N LEU A 534 3.44 10.29 6.84
CA LEU A 534 3.34 9.92 8.24
C LEU A 534 1.89 9.54 8.59
N PRO A 535 1.65 8.71 9.61
CA PRO A 535 0.30 8.59 10.18
C PRO A 535 -0.28 9.96 10.51
N VAL A 536 -1.53 10.23 10.14
CA VAL A 536 -2.10 11.59 10.19
C VAL A 536 -2.12 12.17 11.61
N GLU A 537 -2.19 11.33 12.65
CA GLU A 537 -2.08 11.79 14.04
C GLU A 537 -0.69 12.34 14.39
N MET A 538 0.35 11.81 13.76
CA MET A 538 1.72 12.30 13.94
C MET A 538 1.89 13.67 13.28
N ILE A 539 1.31 13.86 12.09
CA ILE A 539 1.24 15.19 11.46
C ILE A 539 0.48 16.16 12.35
N ARG A 540 -0.69 15.75 12.87
CA ARG A 540 -1.43 16.53 13.85
C ARG A 540 -0.57 16.91 15.05
N SER A 541 0.20 15.98 15.59
CA SER A 541 1.07 16.25 16.75
C SER A 541 2.14 17.30 16.43
N ILE A 542 2.73 17.23 15.23
CA ILE A 542 3.71 18.22 14.75
C ILE A 542 3.06 19.59 14.57
N LEU A 543 1.96 19.67 13.82
CA LEU A 543 1.30 20.94 13.48
C LEU A 543 0.62 21.63 14.67
N THR A 544 0.29 20.87 15.73
CA THR A 544 -0.26 21.40 16.98
C THR A 544 0.77 21.58 18.08
N ASP A 545 2.04 21.26 17.83
CA ASP A 545 3.11 21.22 18.83
C ASP A 545 2.71 20.42 20.08
N LYS A 546 1.96 19.33 19.87
CA LYS A 546 1.48 18.47 20.97
C LYS A 546 2.59 17.48 21.32
N PRO A 547 3.11 17.51 22.56
CA PRO A 547 4.14 16.57 22.97
C PRO A 547 3.58 15.15 23.02
N ILE A 548 4.36 14.20 22.50
CA ILE A 548 4.08 12.77 22.57
C ILE A 548 5.11 12.06 23.46
N ALA A 549 4.68 10.97 24.10
CA ALA A 549 5.55 10.11 24.92
C ALA A 549 6.30 9.10 24.03
N LYS A 550 7.38 8.52 24.56
CA LYS A 550 8.14 7.48 23.85
C LYS A 550 7.24 6.31 23.43
N ASP A 551 6.35 5.88 24.31
CA ASP A 551 5.37 4.81 24.15
C ASP A 551 3.98 5.30 23.74
N PHE A 552 3.96 6.36 22.93
CA PHE A 552 2.74 6.92 22.39
C PHE A 552 1.81 5.85 21.82
N LYS A 553 0.56 5.90 22.26
CA LYS A 553 -0.56 5.16 21.69
C LYS A 553 -1.63 6.16 21.30
N THR A 554 -2.17 5.99 20.11
CA THR A 554 -3.25 6.82 19.62
C THR A 554 -4.46 6.78 20.54
N THR A 555 -5.04 7.95 20.81
CA THR A 555 -6.38 8.07 21.41
C THR A 555 -7.24 9.06 20.62
N TRP A 556 -6.79 9.48 19.44
CA TRP A 556 -7.43 10.51 18.66
C TRP A 556 -8.63 9.97 17.89
N ARG A 557 -9.80 10.04 18.53
CA ARG A 557 -11.08 9.78 17.88
C ARG A 557 -11.50 10.99 17.02
N PHE A 558 -11.04 11.02 15.77
CA PHE A 558 -11.32 12.08 14.79
C PHE A 558 -12.75 12.10 14.20
N TYR A 559 -13.56 11.09 14.45
CA TYR A 559 -14.91 10.96 13.95
C TYR A 559 -15.90 10.73 15.10
N LYS A 560 -17.02 11.45 15.07
CA LYS A 560 -18.08 11.29 16.06
C LYS A 560 -19.07 10.22 15.57
N LEU A 561 -18.99 9.04 16.17
CA LEU A 561 -19.95 7.94 15.94
C LEU A 561 -21.38 8.41 16.24
#